data_AF-A0A1E7HUA8-F1
#
_entry.id   AF-A0A1E7HUA8-F1
#
_cell.length_a   1.000
_cell.length_b   1.000
_cell.length_c   1.000
_cell.angle_alpha   90.00
_cell.angle_beta   90.00
_cell.angle_gamma   90.00
#
_symmetry.space_group_name_H-M   'P 1'
#
loop_
_entity.id
_entity.type
_entity.pdbx_description
1 polymer ?
#
loop_
_entity_poly.entity_id
_entity_poly.type
_entity_poly.pdbx_seq_one_letter_code
_entity_poly.pdbx_strand_id
1 'polypeptide(L)'
;MACPDAELSILIVDDPKIGELNKKYLDRHGPTNVIAFPMRTGQFNNIAPQLLGDVVISIETAAREGEIADISMEERFTQLLVHGILHLLGYDHEKNKTQADKMEKKSNEILKLIKT
;
A
#
# COMPACT_ATOMS: atom_id res chain seq x y z
N MET A 1 5.20 -10.75 -14.98
CA MET A 1 4.60 -10.68 -13.64
C MET A 1 3.18 -11.18 -13.77
N ALA A 2 2.95 -12.46 -13.50
CA ALA A 2 1.58 -12.96 -13.37
C ALA A 2 1.55 -13.72 -12.06
N CYS A 3 0.75 -13.22 -11.12
CA CYS A 3 0.32 -13.97 -9.94
C CYS A 3 -1.15 -14.35 -10.19
N PRO A 4 -1.43 -15.29 -11.11
CA PRO A 4 -2.79 -15.57 -11.58
C PRO A 4 -3.70 -16.07 -10.45
N ASP A 5 -3.12 -16.76 -9.46
CA ASP A 5 -3.83 -17.36 -8.33
C ASP A 5 -3.46 -16.67 -7.00
N ALA A 6 -3.21 -15.36 -7.01
CA ALA A 6 -2.91 -14.63 -5.77
C ALA A 6 -4.13 -13.90 -5.22
N GLU A 7 -4.25 -13.89 -3.90
CA GLU A 7 -5.30 -13.17 -3.17
C GLU A 7 -4.74 -11.93 -2.49
N LEU A 8 -5.52 -10.85 -2.56
CA LEU A 8 -5.23 -9.54 -1.98
C LEU A 8 -6.47 -9.07 -1.25
N SER A 9 -6.35 -8.70 0.02
CA SER A 9 -7.41 -7.98 0.73
C SER A 9 -7.15 -6.49 0.68
N ILE A 10 -8.20 -5.72 0.39
CA ILE A 10 -8.16 -4.26 0.47
C ILE A 10 -9.18 -3.83 1.51
N LEU A 11 -8.73 -3.09 2.52
CA LEU A 11 -9.57 -2.58 3.58
C LEU A 11 -9.58 -1.05 3.55
N ILE A 12 -10.75 -0.47 3.33
CA ILE A 12 -10.95 0.99 3.31
C ILE A 12 -11.55 1.40 4.65
N VAL A 13 -10.92 2.37 5.31
CA VAL A 13 -11.27 2.79 6.67
C VAL A 13 -11.24 4.32 6.83
N ASP A 14 -11.69 4.79 7.98
CA ASP A 14 -11.54 6.17 8.45
C ASP A 14 -10.18 6.38 9.17
N ASP A 15 -9.85 7.64 9.47
CA ASP A 15 -8.62 8.00 10.19
C ASP A 15 -8.53 7.41 11.61
N PRO A 16 -9.60 7.41 12.43
CA PRO A 16 -9.57 6.76 13.74
C PRO A 16 -9.18 5.28 13.65
N LYS A 17 -9.81 4.51 12.75
CA LYS A 17 -9.54 3.08 12.60
C LYS A 17 -8.12 2.83 12.10
N ILE A 18 -7.62 3.55 11.09
CA ILE A 18 -6.24 3.34 10.65
C ILE A 18 -5.23 3.76 11.72
N GLY A 19 -5.55 4.78 12.52
CA GLY A 19 -4.73 5.20 13.66
C GLY A 19 -4.63 4.14 14.76
N GLU A 20 -5.73 3.43 15.04
CA GLU A 20 -5.71 2.25 15.92
C GLU A 20 -4.77 1.15 15.40
N LEU A 21 -4.83 0.87 14.09
CA LEU A 21 -3.99 -0.15 13.45
C LEU A 21 -2.51 0.26 13.43
N ASN A 22 -2.23 1.53 13.12
CA ASN A 22 -0.88 2.10 13.10
C ASN A 22 -0.21 1.98 14.47
N LYS A 23 -0.96 2.27 15.54
CA LYS A 23 -0.49 2.09 16.91
C LYS A 23 -0.30 0.61 17.26
N LYS A 24 -1.30 -0.22 16.96
CA LYS A 24 -1.32 -1.63 17.36
C LYS A 24 -0.21 -2.46 16.70
N TYR A 25 0.06 -2.22 15.43
CA TYR A 25 0.96 -3.08 14.64
C TYR A 25 2.29 -2.43 14.25
N LEU A 26 2.37 -1.10 14.21
CA LEU A 26 3.60 -0.38 13.83
C LEU A 26 4.17 0.48 14.96
N ASP A 27 3.52 0.53 16.12
CA ASP A 27 3.89 1.38 17.28
C ASP A 27 4.02 2.87 16.92
N ARG A 28 3.22 3.33 15.95
CA ARG A 28 3.19 4.72 15.47
C ARG A 28 1.88 5.38 15.88
N HIS A 29 1.95 6.63 16.33
CA HIS A 29 0.79 7.39 16.77
C HIS A 29 0.12 8.16 15.63
N GLY A 30 -1.22 8.18 15.64
CA GLY A 30 -2.03 8.95 14.71
C GLY A 30 -2.36 8.21 13.40
N PRO A 31 -3.25 8.79 12.57
CA PRO A 31 -3.61 8.23 11.29
C PRO A 31 -2.42 8.25 10.32
N THR A 32 -2.46 7.35 9.34
CA THR A 32 -1.57 7.31 8.19
C THR A 32 -2.40 7.11 6.92
N ASN A 33 -1.81 7.27 5.75
CA ASN A 33 -2.51 7.12 4.47
C ASN A 33 -2.73 5.64 4.09
N VAL A 34 -1.70 4.80 4.25
CA VAL A 34 -1.73 3.37 3.92
C VAL A 34 -0.88 2.55 4.89
N ILE A 35 -1.31 1.31 5.16
CA ILE A 35 -0.54 0.26 5.85
C ILE A 35 -0.61 -1.01 5.00
N ALA A 36 0.53 -1.68 4.81
CA ALA A 36 0.61 -2.96 4.11
C ALA A 36 1.03 -4.07 5.07
N PHE A 37 0.29 -5.18 5.08
CA PHE A 37 0.58 -6.37 5.89
C PHE A 37 0.97 -7.54 4.98
N PRO A 38 2.26 -7.71 4.67
CA PRO A 38 2.74 -8.78 3.79
C PRO A 38 2.61 -10.17 4.45
N MET A 39 1.93 -11.10 3.78
CA MET A 39 1.82 -12.49 4.22
C MET A 39 2.92 -13.40 3.66
N ARG A 40 3.61 -12.96 2.59
CA ARG A 40 4.71 -13.71 1.95
C ARG A 40 6.10 -13.40 2.53
N THR A 41 6.14 -12.71 3.65
CA THR A 41 7.40 -12.36 4.34
C THR A 41 7.49 -13.08 5.68
N GLY A 42 8.72 -13.40 6.11
CA GLY A 42 8.97 -14.05 7.39
C GLY A 42 8.99 -15.58 7.33
N GLN A 43 9.02 -16.21 8.51
CA GLN A 43 9.27 -17.65 8.68
C GLN A 43 8.18 -18.56 8.06
N PHE A 44 6.98 -18.02 7.83
CA PHE A 44 5.79 -18.78 7.41
C PHE A 44 5.32 -18.47 5.99
N ASN A 45 6.17 -17.85 5.16
CA ASN A 45 5.83 -17.41 3.81
C ASN A 45 5.40 -18.52 2.83
N ASN A 46 5.67 -19.78 3.15
CA ASN A 46 5.31 -20.94 2.32
C ASN A 46 4.00 -21.62 2.75
N ILE A 47 3.35 -21.18 3.83
CA ILE A 47 2.12 -21.83 4.33
C ILE A 47 0.93 -21.53 3.41
N ALA A 48 0.82 -20.29 2.95
CA ALA A 48 -0.25 -19.85 2.06
C ALA A 48 0.35 -18.93 0.98
N PRO A 49 1.16 -19.47 0.05
CA PRO A 49 1.89 -18.68 -0.93
C PRO A 49 0.98 -17.91 -1.89
N GLN A 50 -0.31 -18.22 -1.96
CA GLN A 50 -1.31 -17.46 -2.72
C GLN A 50 -1.66 -16.12 -2.06
N LEU A 51 -1.67 -16.03 -0.73
CA LEU A 51 -2.04 -14.80 -0.01
C LEU A 51 -0.90 -13.78 -0.14
N LEU A 52 -1.16 -12.65 -0.79
CA LEU A 52 -0.22 -11.51 -0.80
C LEU A 52 -0.25 -10.80 0.55
N GLY A 53 -1.45 -10.67 1.12
CA GLY A 53 -1.73 -10.00 2.37
C GLY A 53 -2.72 -8.86 2.19
N ASP A 54 -2.63 -7.87 3.08
CA ASP A 54 -3.65 -6.83 3.21
C ASP A 54 -3.08 -5.44 2.93
N VAL A 55 -3.85 -4.61 2.21
CA VAL A 55 -3.61 -3.18 2.06
C VAL A 55 -4.75 -2.42 2.73
N VAL A 56 -4.42 -1.65 3.77
CA VAL A 56 -5.38 -0.84 4.53
C VAL A 56 -5.17 0.62 4.18
N ILE A 57 -6.21 1.31 3.70
CA ILE A 57 -6.14 2.71 3.23
C ILE A 57 -7.16 3.55 3.99
N SER A 58 -6.73 4.71 4.49
CA SER A 58 -7.67 5.73 5.00
C SER A 58 -8.21 6.55 3.84
N ILE A 59 -9.53 6.54 3.66
CA ILE A 59 -10.19 7.33 2.61
C ILE A 59 -10.15 8.83 2.92
N GLU A 60 -10.21 9.20 4.20
CA GLU A 60 -10.18 10.59 4.65
C GLU A 60 -8.81 11.22 4.43
N THR A 61 -7.74 10.47 4.76
CA THR A 61 -6.37 10.92 4.48
C THR A 61 -6.11 10.94 2.98
N ALA A 62 -6.60 9.96 2.21
CA ALA A 62 -6.46 9.97 0.74
C ALA A 62 -7.15 11.20 0.11
N ALA A 63 -8.35 11.56 0.58
CA ALA A 63 -9.06 12.77 0.12
C ALA A 63 -8.27 14.04 0.42
N ARG A 64 -7.80 14.20 1.67
CA ARG A 64 -7.00 15.36 2.10
C ARG A 64 -5.69 15.49 1.32
N GLU A 65 -4.98 14.39 1.10
CA GLU A 65 -3.75 14.37 0.31
C GLU A 65 -4.02 14.67 -1.17
N GLY A 66 -5.15 14.21 -1.71
CA GLY A 66 -5.59 14.54 -3.06
C GLY A 66 -5.81 16.04 -3.24
N GLU A 67 -6.54 16.67 -2.31
CA GLU A 67 -6.76 18.11 -2.30
C GLU A 67 -5.44 18.91 -2.24
N ILE A 68 -4.51 18.51 -1.37
CA ILE A 68 -3.19 19.17 -1.23
C ILE A 68 -2.37 19.05 -2.53
N ALA A 69 -2.51 17.93 -3.23
CA ALA A 69 -1.76 17.64 -4.46
C ALA A 69 -2.48 18.09 -5.74
N ASP A 70 -3.65 18.73 -5.64
CA ASP A 70 -4.50 19.14 -6.77
C ASP A 70 -4.85 17.96 -7.71
N ILE A 71 -5.14 16.80 -7.11
CA ILE A 71 -5.60 15.59 -7.82
C ILE A 71 -6.87 15.05 -7.17
N SER A 72 -7.62 14.22 -7.91
CA SER A 72 -8.82 13.62 -7.35
C SER A 72 -8.50 12.63 -6.23
N MET A 73 -9.46 12.43 -5.32
CA MET A 73 -9.36 11.43 -4.26
C MET A 73 -9.12 10.03 -4.86
N GLU A 74 -9.78 9.70 -5.97
CA GLU A 74 -9.62 8.42 -6.67
C GLU A 74 -8.21 8.26 -7.25
N GLU A 75 -7.63 9.31 -7.81
CA GLU A 75 -6.23 9.28 -8.28
C GLU A 75 -5.28 9.05 -7.11
N ARG A 76 -5.49 9.75 -5.97
CA ARG A 76 -4.67 9.55 -4.78
C ARG A 76 -4.83 8.14 -4.20
N PHE A 77 -6.06 7.64 -4.11
CA PHE A 77 -6.36 6.28 -3.67
C PHE A 77 -5.66 5.24 -4.55
N THR A 78 -5.68 5.43 -5.87
CA THR A 78 -5.00 4.55 -6.83
C THR A 78 -3.48 4.54 -6.61
N GLN A 79 -2.88 5.71 -6.37
CA GLN A 79 -1.45 5.80 -6.02
C GLN A 79 -1.13 5.04 -4.73
N LEU A 80 -1.94 5.20 -3.68
CA LEU A 80 -1.76 4.51 -2.40
C LEU A 80 -1.95 3.00 -2.52
N LEU A 81 -2.93 2.55 -3.32
CA LEU A 81 -3.16 1.13 -3.58
C LEU A 81 -1.98 0.48 -4.31
N VAL A 82 -1.47 1.12 -5.37
CA VAL A 82 -0.28 0.64 -6.09
C VAL A 82 0.93 0.61 -5.14
N HIS A 83 1.11 1.64 -4.32
CA HIS A 83 2.17 1.71 -3.32
C HIS A 83 2.09 0.56 -2.30
N GLY A 84 0.90 0.32 -1.73
CA GLY A 84 0.65 -0.77 -0.78
C GLY A 84 0.93 -2.15 -1.39
N ILE A 85 0.45 -2.41 -2.61
CA ILE A 85 0.70 -3.68 -3.32
C ILE A 85 2.20 -3.88 -3.58
N LEU A 86 2.93 -2.84 -3.97
CA LEU A 86 4.38 -2.95 -4.17
C LEU A 86 5.11 -3.31 -2.86
N HIS A 87 4.67 -2.78 -1.73
CA HIS A 87 5.17 -3.21 -0.42
C HIS A 87 4.89 -4.70 -0.14
N LEU A 88 3.69 -5.21 -0.47
CA LEU A 88 3.39 -6.64 -0.35
C LEU A 88 4.29 -7.52 -1.23
N LEU A 89 4.76 -6.99 -2.36
CA LEU A 89 5.68 -7.66 -3.29
C LEU A 89 7.16 -7.49 -2.91
N GLY A 90 7.47 -6.86 -1.76
CA GLY A 90 8.83 -6.71 -1.25
C GLY A 90 9.61 -5.51 -1.79
N TYR A 91 8.94 -4.58 -2.48
CA TYR A 91 9.52 -3.25 -2.71
C TYR A 91 9.52 -2.47 -1.40
N ASP A 92 10.58 -1.71 -1.17
CA ASP A 92 10.78 -1.03 0.11
C ASP A 92 11.56 0.26 -0.12
N HIS A 93 10.88 1.38 0.03
CA HIS A 93 11.45 2.71 -0.17
C HIS A 93 12.18 3.26 1.06
N GLU A 94 12.00 2.65 2.24
CA GLU A 94 12.62 3.12 3.50
C GLU A 94 14.07 2.62 3.65
N LYS A 95 14.46 1.55 2.93
CA LYS A 95 15.79 0.92 3.06
C LYS A 95 16.96 1.74 2.54
N ASN A 96 16.88 2.23 1.30
CA ASN A 96 17.92 3.05 0.67
C ASN A 96 17.41 3.71 -0.62
N LYS A 97 18.15 4.72 -1.10
CA LYS A 97 17.84 5.47 -2.31
C LYS A 97 17.62 4.59 -3.55
N THR A 98 18.47 3.59 -3.78
CA THR A 98 18.34 2.69 -4.94
C THR A 98 17.03 1.90 -4.90
N GLN A 99 16.59 1.45 -3.73
CA GLN A 99 15.33 0.73 -3.59
C GLN A 99 14.11 1.66 -3.71
N ALA A 100 14.22 2.89 -3.19
CA ALA A 100 13.21 3.93 -3.41
C ALA A 100 13.03 4.24 -4.90
N ASP A 101 14.13 4.48 -5.63
CA ASP A 101 14.10 4.78 -7.07
C ASP A 101 13.48 3.63 -7.88
N LYS A 102 13.77 2.37 -7.52
CA LYS A 102 13.17 1.18 -8.15
C LYS A 102 11.66 1.11 -7.91
N MET A 103 11.23 1.38 -6.68
CA MET A 103 9.81 1.36 -6.31
C MET A 103 9.06 2.48 -7.03
N GLU A 104 9.59 3.70 -7.04
CA GLU A 104 9.00 4.85 -7.73
C GLU A 104 8.85 4.57 -9.23
N LYS A 105 9.91 4.08 -9.89
CA LYS A 105 9.86 3.70 -11.29
C LYS A 105 8.76 2.67 -11.54
N LYS A 106 8.63 1.67 -10.66
CA LYS A 106 7.61 0.63 -10.79
C LYS A 106 6.20 1.16 -10.58
N SER A 107 5.99 2.02 -9.60
CA SER A 107 4.72 2.72 -9.39
C SER A 107 4.30 3.47 -10.65
N ASN A 108 5.21 4.24 -11.24
CA ASN A 108 4.96 5.01 -12.45
C ASN A 108 4.64 4.13 -13.67
N GLU A 109 5.31 2.99 -13.83
CA GLU A 109 4.97 2.01 -14.87
C GLU A 109 3.55 1.48 -14.70
N ILE A 110 3.14 1.11 -13.49
CA ILE A 110 1.82 0.52 -13.21
C ILE A 110 0.72 1.57 -13.37
N LEU A 111 0.91 2.78 -12.81
CA LEU A 111 -0.08 3.85 -12.89
C LEU A 111 -0.40 4.22 -14.34
N LYS A 112 0.59 4.20 -15.25
CA LYS A 112 0.36 4.42 -16.69
C LYS A 112 -0.54 3.38 -17.35
N LEU A 113 -0.61 2.16 -16.81
CA LEU A 113 -1.49 1.11 -17.34
C LEU A 113 -2.93 1.23 -16.81
N ILE A 114 -3.13 1.94 -15.70
CA ILE A 114 -4.44 2.11 -15.05
C ILE A 114 -5.13 3.39 -15.52
N LYS A 115 -4.37 4.44 -15.89
CA LYS A 115 -4.92 5.68 -16.44
C LYS A 115 -5.73 5.36 -17.71
N THR A 116 -7.05 5.57 -17.62
CA THR A 116 -8.03 5.39 -18.70
C THR A 116 -8.27 6.72 -19.39
#